data_AF-A0A819US71-F1
#
_entry.id   AF-A0A819US71-F1
#
_cell.length_a   1.000
_cell.length_b   1.000
_cell.length_c   1.000
_cell.angle_alpha   90.00
_cell.angle_beta   90.00
_cell.angle_gamma   90.00
#
_symmetry.space_group_name_H-M   'P 1'
#
loop_
_entity.id
_entity.type
_entity.pdbx_description
1 polymer ?
#
loop_
_entity_poly.entity_id
_entity_poly.type
_entity_poly.pdbx_seq_one_letter_code
_entity_poly.pdbx_strand_id
1 'polypeptide(L)' 'GHVWKDYIAAVDSIVFLVDTIDRSRFAKAKEELDNLLTDEQIAGAPIVVLGTKSDLPEAATEEKLRQELGVFSVITE' A
#
# COMPACT_ATOMS: atom_id res chain seq x y z
N GLY A 1 -1.74 -9.65 -37.21
CA GLY A 1 -2.72 -9.61 -36.11
C GLY A 1 -2.01 -9.16 -34.86
N HIS A 2 -2.09 -7.86 -34.57
CA HIS A 2 -1.55 -7.22 -33.37
C HIS A 2 -2.64 -7.26 -32.28
N VAL A 3 -2.61 -8.19 -31.32
CA VAL A 3 -3.49 -8.10 -30.12
C VAL A 3 -2.92 -8.88 -28.93
N TRP A 4 -1.65 -8.69 -28.58
CA TRP A 4 -1.05 -9.34 -27.40
C TRP A 4 -0.33 -8.34 -26.49
N LYS A 5 -0.16 -7.10 -26.95
CA LYS A 5 0.54 -6.04 -26.20
C LYS A 5 -0.42 -5.14 -25.39
N ASP A 6 -1.73 -5.27 -25.59
CA ASP A 6 -2.76 -4.46 -24.91
C ASP A 6 -3.44 -5.17 -23.72
N TYR A 7 -2.94 -6.36 -23.31
CA TYR A 7 -3.56 -7.18 -22.25
C TYR A 7 -2.93 -7.02 -20.87
N ILE A 8 -1.91 -6.16 -20.71
CA ILE A 8 -1.55 -5.67 -19.38
C ILE A 8 -2.39 -4.42 -19.17
N ALA A 9 -3.65 -4.71 -18.89
CA ALA A 9 -4.70 -3.78 -18.59
C ALA A 9 -4.26 -2.83 -17.46
N ALA A 10 -4.81 -1.62 -17.49
CA ALA A 10 -4.74 -0.66 -16.40
C ALA A 10 -4.78 -1.36 -15.04
N VAL A 11 -3.89 -0.98 -14.13
CA VAL A 11 -3.90 -1.53 -12.78
C VAL A 11 -5.25 -1.21 -12.14
N ASP A 12 -6.10 -2.24 -11.94
CA ASP A 12 -7.42 -2.07 -11.34
C ASP A 12 -7.36 -1.70 -9.85
N SER A 13 -6.32 -2.14 -9.15
CA SER A 13 -6.03 -1.81 -7.76
C SER A 13 -4.61 -2.22 -7.37
N ILE A 14 -4.03 -1.53 -6.39
CA ILE A 14 -2.74 -1.87 -5.80
C ILE A 14 -2.97 -2.34 -4.37
N VAL A 15 -2.38 -3.48 -4.01
CA VAL A 15 -2.34 -3.95 -2.62
C VAL A 15 -0.95 -3.70 -2.04
N PHE A 16 -0.87 -2.88 -1.00
CA PHE A 16 0.36 -2.48 -0.35
C PHE A 16 0.46 -3.14 1.03
N LEU A 17 1.33 -4.14 1.16
CA LEU A 17 1.50 -4.91 2.39
C LEU A 17 2.53 -4.25 3.31
N VAL A 18 2.14 -4.03 4.57
CA VAL A 18 2.98 -3.41 5.59
C VAL A 18 3.14 -4.37 6.76
N ASP A 19 4.38 -4.57 7.22
CA ASP A 19 4.67 -5.38 8.41
C ASP A 19 4.40 -4.56 9.67
N THR A 20 3.29 -4.85 10.36
CA THR A 20 2.81 -3.99 11.47
C THR A 20 3.73 -4.01 12.68
N ILE A 21 4.63 -4.99 12.80
CA ILE A 21 5.60 -5.08 13.90
C ILE A 21 6.93 -4.37 13.58
N ASP A 22 7.30 -4.22 12.30
CA ASP A 22 8.58 -3.62 11.89
C ASP A 22 8.46 -2.11 11.66
N ARG A 23 8.33 -1.38 12.77
CA ARG A 23 8.14 0.09 12.78
C ARG A 23 9.30 0.83 12.12
N SER A 24 10.51 0.27 12.13
CA SER A 24 11.68 0.88 11.49
C SER A 24 11.52 0.98 9.97
N ARG A 25 10.65 0.18 9.37
CA ARG A 25 10.37 0.21 7.93
C ARG A 25 9.25 1.14 7.53
N PHE A 26 8.48 1.70 8.46
CA PHE A 26 7.34 2.56 8.11
C PHE A 26 7.74 3.81 7.33
N ALA A 27 8.84 4.46 7.71
CA ALA A 27 9.35 5.62 6.98
C ALA A 27 9.69 5.27 5.51
N LYS A 28 10.31 4.11 5.28
CA LYS A 28 10.61 3.62 3.93
C LYS A 28 9.34 3.22 3.18
N ALA A 29 8.41 2.54 3.86
CA ALA A 29 7.14 2.14 3.29
C ALA A 29 6.31 3.36 2.85
N LYS A 30 6.36 4.45 3.61
CA LYS A 30 5.76 5.73 3.23
C LYS A 30 6.38 6.30 1.96
N GLU A 31 7.71 6.34 1.88
CA GLU A 31 8.41 6.86 0.69
C GLU A 31 8.03 6.08 -0.58
N GLU A 32 8.01 4.75 -0.50
CA GLU A 32 7.57 3.89 -1.60
C GLU A 32 6.10 4.12 -1.96
N LEU A 33 5.23 4.31 -0.97
CA LEU A 33 3.81 4.59 -1.19
C LEU A 33 3.60 5.96 -1.85
N ASP A 34 4.32 7.00 -1.42
CA ASP A 34 4.28 8.32 -2.03
C ASP A 34 4.80 8.27 -3.49
N ASN A 35 5.83 7.47 -3.76
CA ASN A 35 6.32 7.23 -5.12
C ASN A 35 5.26 6.52 -5.99
N LEU A 36 4.55 5.54 -5.43
CA LEU A 36 3.44 4.87 -6.13
C LEU A 36 2.27 5.82 -6.41
N LEU A 37 1.94 6.70 -5.48
CA LEU A 37 0.87 7.70 -5.66
C LEU A 37 1.20 8.77 -6.70
N THR A 38 2.48 8.97 -7.03
CA THR A 38 2.95 9.98 -7.99
C THR A 38 3.21 9.42 -9.39
N ASP A 39 3.17 8.09 -9.57
CA ASP A 39 3.33 7.46 -10.88
C ASP A 39 2.02 7.57 -11.70
N GLU A 40 2.09 8.25 -12.83
CA GLU A 40 0.96 8.53 -13.73
C GLU A 40 0.28 7.25 -14.27
N GLN A 41 0.97 6.11 -14.26
CA GLN A 41 0.40 4.83 -14.70
C GLN A 41 -0.57 4.23 -13.68
N ILE A 42 -0.45 4.63 -12.41
CA ILE A 42 -1.21 4.09 -11.27
C ILE A 42 -1.99 5.16 -10.50
N ALA A 43 -1.90 6.43 -10.90
CA ALA A 43 -2.69 7.54 -10.36
C ALA A 43 -4.21 7.34 -10.39
N GLY A 44 -4.72 6.44 -11.24
CA GLY A 44 -6.14 6.07 -11.31
C GLY A 44 -6.54 4.84 -10.48
N ALA A 45 -5.58 4.10 -9.93
CA ALA A 45 -5.82 2.83 -9.26
C ALA A 45 -6.01 3.05 -7.74
N PRO A 46 -7.08 2.50 -7.11
CA PRO A 46 -7.20 2.50 -5.67
C PRO A 46 -6.07 1.69 -5.02
N ILE A 47 -5.45 2.26 -3.98
CA ILE A 47 -4.44 1.57 -3.18
C ILE A 47 -5.06 1.09 -1.87
N VAL A 48 -4.91 -0.20 -1.58
CA VAL A 48 -5.32 -0.82 -0.31
C VAL A 48 -4.08 -1.14 0.50
N VAL A 49 -3.95 -0.54 1.67
CA VAL A 49 -2.87 -0.86 2.62
C VAL A 49 -3.35 -1.97 3.55
N LEU A 50 -2.62 -3.10 3.57
CA LEU A 50 -2.89 -4.25 4.43
C LEU A 50 -1.76 -4.41 5.46
N GLY A 51 -2.15 -4.44 6.74
CA GLY A 51 -1.23 -4.74 7.83
C GLY A 51 -1.06 -6.24 8.03
N THR A 52 0.17 -6.75 7.90
CA THR A 52 0.50 -8.14 8.24
C THR A 52 0.87 -8.27 9.72
N LYS A 53 0.51 -9.40 10.33
CA LYS A 53 0.78 -9.74 11.75
C LYS A 53 0.05 -8.85 12.77
N SER A 54 -1.11 -8.33 12.40
CA SER A 54 -1.97 -7.49 13.26
C SER A 54 -2.49 -8.23 14.50
N ASP A 55 -2.38 -9.56 14.52
CA ASP A 55 -2.71 -10.43 15.64
C ASP A 55 -1.68 -10.38 16.79
N LEU A 56 -0.48 -9.86 16.53
CA LEU A 56 0.58 -9.79 17.53
C LEU A 56 0.41 -8.56 18.43
N PRO A 57 0.72 -8.66 19.75
CA PRO A 57 0.59 -7.53 20.67
C PRO A 57 1.57 -6.38 20.36
N GLU A 58 2.65 -6.65 19.64
CA GLU A 58 3.62 -5.65 19.19
C GLU A 58 3.17 -4.87 17.94
N ALA A 59 2.11 -5.34 17.27
CA ALA A 59 1.58 -4.74 16.05
C ALA A 59 1.26 -3.25 16.26
N ALA A 60 1.59 -2.44 15.27
CA ALA A 60 1.17 -1.06 15.23
C ALA A 60 -0.36 -0.99 15.09
N THR A 61 -0.97 -0.09 15.86
CA THR A 61 -2.41 0.20 15.74
C THR A 61 -2.71 0.81 14.38
N GLU A 62 -3.94 0.63 13.89
CA GLU A 62 -4.40 1.27 12.66
C GLU A 62 -4.16 2.79 12.65
N GLU A 63 -4.43 3.47 13.76
CA GLU A 63 -4.18 4.91 13.87
C GLU A 63 -2.71 5.25 13.70
N LYS A 64 -1.81 4.44 14.26
CA LYS A 64 -0.37 4.63 14.10
C LYS A 64 0.06 4.38 12.66
N LEU A 65 -0.43 3.33 12.03
CA LEU A 65 -0.15 3.04 10.61
C LEU A 65 -0.65 4.16 9.69
N ARG A 66 -1.85 4.69 9.93
CA ARG A 66 -2.41 5.83 9.18
C ARG A 66 -1.54 7.07 9.32
N GLN A 67 -1.09 7.39 10.54
CA GLN A 67 -0.20 8.52 10.78
C GLN A 67 1.17 8.35 10.10
N GLU A 68 1.78 7.18 10.22
CA GLU A 68 3.14 6.94 9.71
C GLU A 68 3.18 6.82 8.18
N LEU A 69 2.13 6.28 7.56
CA LEU A 69 2.02 6.14 6.10
C LEU A 69 1.36 7.35 5.44
N GLY A 70 0.65 8.19 6.20
CA GLY A 70 -0.05 9.36 5.67
C GLY A 70 -1.30 9.01 4.85
N VAL A 71 -1.91 7.85 5.10
CA VAL A 71 -3.10 7.38 4.38
C VAL A 71 -4.38 7.56 5.21
N PHE A 72 -5.46 7.93 4.53
CA PHE A 72 -6.76 8.15 5.16
C PHE A 72 -7.59 6.87 5.34
N SER A 73 -7.30 5.82 4.59
CA SER A 73 -7.99 4.52 4.68
C SER A 73 -6.98 3.39 4.69
N VAL A 74 -7.03 2.56 5.74
CA VAL A 74 -6.26 1.33 5.90
C VAL A 74 -7.27 0.23 6.18
N ILE A 75 -7.13 -0.92 5.52
CA ILE A 75 -7.95 -2.10 5.80
C ILE A 75 -7.01 -3.12 6.47
N THR A 76 -7.18 -3.35 7.77
CA THR A 76 -6.50 -4.45 8.46
C THR A 76 -7.51 -5.57 8.67
N GLU A 77 -7.23 -6.75 8.12
CA GLU A 77 -7.94 -8.00 8.46
C GLU A 77 -7.32 -8.68 9.69
#